data_AF-C7N326-F1
#
_entry.id   AF-C7N326-F1
#
_cell.length_a   1.000
_cell.length_b   1.000
_cell.length_c   1.000
_cell.angle_alpha   90.00
_cell.angle_beta   90.00
_cell.angle_gamma   90.00
#
_symmetry.space_group_name_H-M   'P 1'
#
loop_
_entity.id
_entity.type
_entity.pdbx_description
1 polymer ?
#
loop_
_entity_poly.entity_id
_entity_poly.type
_entity_poly.pdbx_seq_one_letter_code
_entity_poly.pdbx_strand_id
1 'polypeptide(L)'
;MARSGKAGAAVWAARLAFLTVFVINMMCVVQFVLWPGGYTGAYELSGVPGDVAVRGIGIAFAMWNVTYPLVIFNPDRFRTVGWIVLAQQLVGLVGESWILSTLPAGHDLLASSILRFIVFDGAGLVLMAAAFFWMLAATRHKA
;
A
#
# COMPACT_ATOMS: atom_id res chain seq x y z
N MET A 1 -18.23 -28.35 -14.04
CA MET A 1 -18.86 -27.02 -13.86
C MET A 1 -18.32 -26.20 -12.67
N ALA A 2 -17.99 -26.79 -11.50
CA ALA A 2 -17.55 -26.04 -10.31
C ALA A 2 -16.17 -25.32 -10.39
N ARG A 3 -15.28 -25.68 -11.33
CA ARG A 3 -13.94 -25.08 -11.50
C ARG A 3 -13.97 -23.64 -12.06
N SER A 4 -15.01 -23.27 -12.81
CA SER A 4 -15.19 -21.90 -13.31
C SER A 4 -15.46 -20.91 -12.17
N GLY A 5 -16.28 -21.32 -11.18
CA GLY A 5 -16.63 -20.49 -10.03
C GLY A 5 -15.45 -20.20 -9.10
N LYS A 6 -14.59 -21.19 -8.83
CA LYS A 6 -13.41 -21.00 -7.98
C LYS A 6 -12.38 -20.02 -8.57
N ALA A 7 -12.10 -20.11 -9.87
CA ALA A 7 -11.21 -19.17 -10.54
C ALA A 7 -11.79 -17.75 -10.55
N GLY A 8 -13.10 -17.61 -10.79
CA GLY A 8 -13.78 -16.32 -10.70
C GLY A 8 -13.72 -15.71 -9.30
N ALA A 9 -13.97 -16.52 -8.26
CA ALA A 9 -13.89 -16.08 -6.87
C ALA A 9 -12.48 -15.61 -6.49
N ALA A 10 -11.44 -16.34 -6.90
CA ALA A 10 -10.05 -15.96 -6.61
C ALA A 10 -9.65 -14.66 -7.33
N VAL A 11 -10.09 -14.45 -8.58
CA VAL A 11 -9.90 -13.17 -9.28
C VAL A 11 -10.58 -12.03 -8.54
N TRP A 12 -11.84 -12.19 -8.11
CA TRP A 12 -12.54 -11.16 -7.34
C TRP A 12 -11.88 -10.89 -5.98
N ALA A 13 -11.40 -11.91 -5.29
CA ALA A 13 -10.65 -11.75 -4.05
C ALA A 13 -9.39 -10.91 -4.27
N ALA A 14 -8.62 -11.18 -5.34
CA ALA A 14 -7.46 -10.36 -5.69
C ALA A 14 -7.88 -8.90 -6.00
N ARG A 15 -8.93 -8.68 -6.79
CA ARG A 15 -9.41 -7.31 -7.09
C ARG A 15 -9.78 -6.54 -5.82
N LEU A 16 -10.53 -7.17 -4.92
CA LEU A 16 -10.96 -6.55 -3.66
C LEU A 16 -9.77 -6.28 -2.74
N ALA A 17 -8.83 -7.22 -2.59
CA ALA A 17 -7.64 -7.04 -1.78
C ALA A 17 -6.80 -5.84 -2.23
N PHE A 18 -6.49 -5.74 -3.53
CA PHE A 18 -5.73 -4.62 -4.08
C PHE A 18 -6.53 -3.31 -4.03
N LEU A 19 -7.85 -3.36 -4.25
CA LEU A 19 -8.72 -2.18 -4.15
C LEU A 19 -8.77 -1.63 -2.72
N THR A 20 -8.87 -2.50 -1.71
CA THR A 20 -8.89 -2.08 -0.31
C THR A 20 -7.60 -1.34 0.06
N VAL A 21 -6.44 -1.92 -0.25
CA VAL A 21 -5.14 -1.27 0.03
C VAL A 21 -5.02 0.04 -0.75
N PHE A 22 -5.38 0.04 -2.04
CA PHE A 22 -5.38 1.25 -2.87
C PHE A 22 -6.23 2.37 -2.27
N VAL A 23 -7.46 2.08 -1.84
CA VAL A 23 -8.37 3.08 -1.26
C VAL A 23 -7.79 3.65 0.03
N ILE A 24 -7.23 2.81 0.91
CA ILE A 24 -6.58 3.26 2.15
C ILE A 24 -5.41 4.19 1.84
N ASN A 25 -4.53 3.80 0.92
CA ASN A 25 -3.40 4.64 0.50
C ASN A 25 -3.87 5.96 -0.12
N MET A 26 -4.93 5.93 -0.92
CA MET A 26 -5.48 7.14 -1.55
C MET A 26 -6.13 8.08 -0.55
N MET A 27 -6.73 7.57 0.54
CA MET A 27 -7.17 8.41 1.64
C MET A 27 -5.98 9.14 2.28
N CYS A 28 -4.84 8.47 2.51
CA CYS A 28 -3.63 9.13 3.00
C CYS A 28 -3.12 10.22 2.05
N VAL A 29 -3.12 9.97 0.74
CA VAL A 29 -2.76 10.98 -0.27
C VAL A 29 -3.65 12.21 -0.18
N VAL A 30 -4.97 12.00 -0.20
CA VAL A 30 -5.94 13.11 -0.14
C VAL A 30 -5.74 13.91 1.14
N GLN A 31 -5.56 13.22 2.26
CA GLN A 31 -5.31 13.83 3.57
C GLN A 31 -4.02 14.67 3.59
N PHE A 32 -2.90 14.13 3.12
CA PHE A 32 -1.61 14.81 3.12
C PHE A 32 -1.56 15.98 2.15
N VAL A 33 -2.25 15.89 1.01
CA VAL A 33 -2.25 16.96 0.01
C VAL A 33 -3.18 18.10 0.42
N LEU A 34 -4.42 17.79 0.83
CA LEU A 34 -5.44 18.81 1.09
C LEU A 34 -5.36 19.39 2.51
N TRP A 35 -4.97 18.59 3.51
CA TRP A 35 -4.92 18.99 4.93
C TRP A 35 -3.58 18.64 5.60
N PRO A 36 -2.43 19.07 5.06
CA PRO A 36 -1.11 18.69 5.57
C PRO A 36 -0.87 19.08 7.03
N GLY A 37 -1.40 20.23 7.47
CA GLY A 37 -1.22 20.73 8.83
C GLY A 37 -1.79 19.82 9.93
N GLY A 38 -2.73 18.93 9.58
CA GLY A 38 -3.21 17.89 10.51
C GLY A 38 -2.21 16.75 10.75
N TYR A 39 -1.14 16.69 9.94
CA TYR A 39 -0.17 15.58 9.93
C TYR A 39 1.27 16.03 10.15
N THR A 40 1.61 17.31 9.97
CA THR A 40 2.97 17.85 10.17
C THR A 40 3.55 17.53 11.55
N GLY A 41 2.72 17.59 12.60
CA GLY A 41 3.13 17.22 13.96
C GLY A 41 3.59 15.77 14.09
N ALA A 42 3.00 14.85 13.32
CA ALA A 42 3.41 13.44 13.29
C ALA A 42 4.77 13.21 12.61
N TYR A 43 5.33 14.24 11.98
CA TYR A 43 6.66 14.28 11.40
C TYR A 43 7.61 15.23 12.16
N GLU A 44 7.18 15.76 13.31
CA GLU A 44 7.90 16.81 14.07
C GLU A 44 8.23 18.04 13.21
N LEU A 45 7.45 18.28 12.16
CA LEU A 45 7.58 19.44 11.28
C LEU A 45 6.61 20.53 11.69
N SER A 46 6.94 21.78 11.35
CA SER A 46 6.08 22.92 11.63
C SER A 46 6.16 24.00 10.55
N GLY A 47 5.15 24.87 10.55
CA GLY A 47 5.03 26.00 9.63
C GLY A 47 4.93 25.58 8.16
N VAL A 48 5.15 26.56 7.28
CA VAL A 48 5.07 26.39 5.82
C VAL A 48 5.99 25.28 5.29
N PRO A 49 7.26 25.14 5.74
CA PRO A 49 8.11 24.05 5.26
C PRO A 49 7.56 22.66 5.59
N GLY A 50 6.96 22.49 6.79
CA GLY A 50 6.32 21.24 7.18
C GLY A 50 5.13 20.90 6.30
N ASP A 51 4.25 21.87 6.04
CA ASP A 51 3.08 21.66 5.19
C ASP A 51 3.48 21.24 3.77
N VAL A 52 4.50 21.89 3.21
CA VAL A 52 5.02 21.57 1.87
C VAL A 52 5.66 20.17 1.84
N ALA A 53 6.41 19.80 2.87
CA ALA A 53 7.02 18.47 2.97
C ALA A 53 5.96 17.35 3.03
N VAL A 54 4.93 17.51 3.87
CA VAL A 54 3.83 16.53 3.97
C VAL A 54 3.05 16.41 2.66
N ARG A 55 2.79 17.53 1.97
CA ARG A 55 2.19 17.48 0.62
C ARG A 55 3.06 16.71 -0.37
N GLY A 56 4.38 16.92 -0.33
CA GLY A 56 5.34 16.18 -1.14
C GLY A 56 5.26 14.67 -0.90
N ILE A 57 5.19 14.25 0.37
CA ILE A 57 4.98 12.84 0.74
C ILE A 57 3.65 12.32 0.18
N GLY A 58 2.57 13.11 0.27
CA GLY A 58 1.27 12.76 -0.31
C GLY A 58 1.35 12.52 -1.83
N ILE A 59 2.07 13.36 -2.57
CA ILE A 59 2.28 13.16 -4.02
C ILE A 59 3.16 11.94 -4.30
N ALA A 60 4.21 11.69 -3.50
CA ALA A 60 5.03 10.49 -3.63
C ALA A 60 4.21 9.21 -3.40
N PHE A 61 3.31 9.20 -2.41
CA PHE A 61 2.35 8.11 -2.20
C PHE A 61 1.40 7.96 -3.42
N ALA A 62 0.96 9.06 -4.03
CA ALA A 62 0.14 8.99 -5.23
C ALA A 62 0.87 8.30 -6.39
N MET A 63 2.12 8.70 -6.63
CA MET A 63 3.00 8.07 -7.64
C MET A 63 3.17 6.57 -7.37
N TRP A 64 3.35 6.19 -6.11
CA TRP A 64 3.50 4.79 -5.71
C TRP A 64 2.26 3.93 -6.04
N ASN A 65 1.07 4.54 -6.02
CA ASN A 65 -0.20 3.84 -6.24
C ASN A 65 -0.67 3.79 -7.71
N VAL A 66 0.05 4.40 -8.65
CA VAL A 66 -0.34 4.45 -10.09
C VAL A 66 -0.45 3.06 -10.74
N THR A 67 0.23 2.06 -10.19
CA THR A 67 0.24 0.67 -10.69
C THR A 67 -1.02 -0.12 -10.29
N TYR A 68 -1.68 0.24 -9.20
CA TYR A 68 -2.83 -0.48 -8.65
C TYR A 68 -4.04 -0.58 -9.59
N PRO A 69 -4.48 0.49 -10.30
CA PRO A 69 -5.66 0.44 -11.15
C PRO A 69 -5.64 -0.69 -12.19
N LEU A 70 -4.47 -1.00 -12.77
CA LEU A 70 -4.34 -2.09 -13.74
C LEU A 70 -4.57 -3.46 -13.10
N VAL A 71 -4.02 -3.67 -11.90
CA VAL A 71 -4.20 -4.92 -11.15
C VAL A 71 -5.65 -5.08 -10.69
N ILE A 72 -6.27 -4.00 -10.20
CA ILE A 72 -7.68 -3.99 -9.81
C ILE A 72 -8.58 -4.25 -11.02
N PHE A 73 -8.26 -3.69 -12.19
CA PHE A 73 -9.06 -3.89 -13.39
C PHE A 73 -9.03 -5.35 -13.85
N ASN A 74 -7.84 -5.92 -14.02
CA ASN A 74 -7.70 -7.32 -14.46
C ASN A 74 -6.38 -7.94 -13.96
N PRO A 75 -6.37 -8.55 -12.77
CA PRO A 75 -5.14 -9.06 -12.16
C PRO A 75 -4.57 -10.29 -12.89
N ASP A 76 -5.41 -11.04 -13.62
CA ASP A 76 -4.99 -12.21 -14.38
C ASP A 76 -4.27 -11.84 -15.68
N ARG A 77 -4.66 -10.73 -16.32
CA ARG A 77 -3.97 -10.16 -17.48
C ARG A 77 -2.68 -9.43 -17.06
N PHE A 78 -2.72 -8.68 -15.96
CA PHE A 78 -1.62 -7.80 -15.53
C PHE A 78 -0.80 -8.40 -14.38
N ARG A 79 -0.49 -9.69 -14.44
CA ARG A 79 0.23 -10.42 -13.36
C ARG A 79 1.57 -9.78 -13.00
N THR A 80 2.34 -9.33 -13.98
CA THR A 80 3.63 -8.65 -13.75
C THR A 80 3.45 -7.36 -12.94
N VAL A 81 2.37 -6.60 -13.21
CA VAL A 81 2.07 -5.38 -12.44
C VAL A 81 1.67 -5.74 -11.01
N GLY A 82 0.95 -6.85 -10.81
CA GLY A 82 0.66 -7.39 -9.48
C GLY A 82 1.92 -7.66 -8.66
N TRP A 83 2.94 -8.26 -9.27
CA TRP A 83 4.25 -8.45 -8.64
C TRP A 83 4.96 -7.13 -8.31
N ILE A 84 4.90 -6.15 -9.22
CA ILE A 84 5.46 -4.82 -8.99
C ILE A 84 4.79 -4.16 -7.77
N VAL A 85 3.46 -4.23 -7.66
CA VAL A 85 2.72 -3.68 -6.51
C VAL A 85 3.13 -4.37 -5.19
N LEU A 86 3.30 -5.69 -5.17
CA LEU A 86 3.78 -6.40 -3.99
C LEU A 86 5.21 -6.00 -3.62
N ALA A 87 6.10 -5.83 -4.61
CA ALA A 87 7.46 -5.37 -4.39
C ALA A 87 7.49 -3.93 -3.86
N GLN A 88 6.65 -3.06 -4.42
CA GLN A 88 6.43 -1.70 -3.93
C GLN A 88 5.98 -1.72 -2.45
N GLN A 89 4.99 -2.53 -2.09
CA GLN A 89 4.56 -2.63 -0.69
C GLN A 89 5.66 -3.16 0.24
N LEU A 90 6.46 -4.13 -0.23
CA LEU A 90 7.59 -4.67 0.53
C LEU A 90 8.69 -3.63 0.76
N VAL A 91 8.99 -2.80 -0.24
CA VAL A 91 9.98 -1.71 -0.10
C VAL A 91 9.53 -0.69 0.95
N GLY A 92 8.24 -0.33 0.97
CA GLY A 92 7.67 0.52 2.02
C GLY A 92 7.88 -0.08 3.41
N LEU A 93 7.39 -1.31 3.62
CA LEU A 93 7.51 -2.04 4.88
C LEU A 93 8.96 -2.15 5.39
N VAL A 94 9.90 -2.55 4.52
CA VAL A 94 11.31 -2.70 4.88
C VAL A 94 11.94 -1.35 5.17
N GLY A 95 11.66 -0.33 4.35
CA GLY A 95 12.18 1.02 4.54
C GLY A 95 11.73 1.62 5.87
N GLU A 96 10.45 1.52 6.19
CA GLU A 96 9.89 2.04 7.44
C GLU A 96 10.40 1.27 8.67
N SER A 97 10.51 -0.05 8.56
CA SER A 97 11.11 -0.88 9.62
C SER A 97 12.56 -0.51 9.87
N TRP A 98 13.32 -0.23 8.80
CA TRP A 98 14.69 0.26 8.93
C TRP A 98 14.75 1.63 9.59
N ILE A 99 13.92 2.60 9.14
CA ILE A 99 13.85 3.94 9.74
C ILE A 99 13.58 3.82 11.25
N LEU A 100 12.56 3.05 11.65
CA LEU A 100 12.23 2.84 13.06
C LEU A 100 13.40 2.26 13.86
N SER A 101 14.12 1.28 13.30
CA SER A 101 15.26 0.64 13.96
C SER A 101 16.46 1.58 14.17
N THR A 102 16.55 2.65 13.38
CA THR A 102 17.64 3.63 13.43
C THR A 102 17.25 4.95 14.09
N LEU A 103 16.00 5.09 14.51
CA LEU A 103 15.48 6.33 15.10
C LEU A 103 16.11 6.55 16.50
N PRO A 104 16.72 7.73 16.75
CA PRO A 104 17.22 8.06 18.08
C PRO A 104 16.11 8.10 19.14
N ALA A 105 16.46 7.87 20.39
CA ALA A 105 15.54 8.04 21.51
C ALA A 105 15.06 9.51 21.63
N GLY A 106 13.85 9.72 22.16
CA GLY A 106 13.24 11.05 22.32
C GLY A 106 12.26 11.45 21.22
N HIS A 107 12.05 10.59 20.23
CA HIS A 107 11.17 10.81 19.08
C HIS A 107 9.94 9.87 19.10
N ASP A 108 9.28 9.75 20.25
CA ASP A 108 8.18 8.79 20.45
C ASP A 108 7.01 9.03 19.49
N LEU A 109 6.75 10.30 19.14
CA LEU A 109 5.71 10.65 18.19
C LEU A 109 6.04 10.16 16.77
N LEU A 110 7.28 10.37 16.30
CA LEU A 110 7.76 9.82 15.02
C LEU A 110 7.70 8.29 15.01
N ALA A 111 8.17 7.65 16.08
CA ALA A 111 8.14 6.20 16.22
C ALA A 111 6.70 5.66 16.09
N SER A 112 5.74 6.30 16.77
CA SER A 112 4.33 5.92 16.71
C SER A 112 3.72 6.13 15.32
N SER A 113 4.16 7.15 14.59
CA SER A 113 3.74 7.43 13.22
C SER A 113 4.25 6.34 12.27
N ILE A 114 5.56 6.04 12.32
CA ILE A 114 6.21 5.00 11.51
C ILE A 114 5.58 3.62 11.79
N LEU A 115 5.31 3.29 13.06
CA LEU A 115 4.71 2.01 13.42
C LEU A 115 3.32 1.82 12.79
N ARG A 116 2.52 2.88 12.66
CA ARG A 116 1.22 2.80 11.98
C ARG A 116 1.41 2.41 10.52
N PHE A 117 2.35 3.05 9.83
CA PHE A 117 2.66 2.70 8.44
C PHE A 117 3.14 1.25 8.30
N ILE A 118 4.08 0.80 9.15
CA ILE A 118 4.55 -0.61 9.18
C ILE A 118 3.37 -1.58 9.33
N VAL A 119 2.44 -1.29 10.24
CA VAL A 119 1.26 -2.14 10.46
C VAL A 119 0.36 -2.17 9.22
N PHE A 120 0.09 -1.02 8.61
CA PHE A 120 -0.73 -0.94 7.40
C PHE A 120 -0.07 -1.62 6.21
N ASP A 121 1.22 -1.37 6.00
CA ASP A 121 2.01 -1.95 4.92
C ASP A 121 2.13 -3.46 5.06
N GLY A 122 2.40 -3.96 6.26
CA GLY A 122 2.48 -5.37 6.56
C GLY A 122 1.13 -6.08 6.38
N ALA A 123 0.05 -5.54 6.93
CA ALA A 123 -1.29 -6.11 6.77
C ALA A 123 -1.75 -6.09 5.30
N GLY A 124 -1.50 -4.98 4.60
CA GLY A 124 -1.80 -4.83 3.18
C GLY A 124 -1.03 -5.81 2.31
N LEU A 125 0.27 -5.98 2.56
CA LEU A 125 1.12 -6.93 1.85
C LEU A 125 0.62 -8.36 2.02
N VAL A 126 0.32 -8.78 3.25
CA VAL A 126 -0.21 -10.13 3.54
C VAL A 126 -1.54 -10.36 2.83
N LEU A 127 -2.48 -9.41 2.93
CA LEU A 127 -3.79 -9.49 2.29
C LEU A 127 -3.68 -9.64 0.77
N MET A 128 -2.93 -8.75 0.12
CA MET A 128 -2.75 -8.75 -1.33
C MET A 128 -2.01 -9.99 -1.81
N ALA A 129 -0.91 -10.37 -1.13
CA ALA A 129 -0.13 -11.54 -1.49
C ALA A 129 -0.99 -12.81 -1.39
N ALA A 130 -1.70 -13.02 -0.28
CA ALA A 130 -2.56 -14.19 -0.10
C ALA A 130 -3.61 -14.30 -1.21
N ALA A 131 -4.31 -13.21 -1.53
CA ALA A 131 -5.31 -13.19 -2.58
C ALA A 131 -4.69 -13.40 -3.98
N PHE A 132 -3.54 -12.80 -4.25
CA PHE A 132 -2.85 -12.92 -5.53
C PHE A 132 -2.31 -14.34 -5.75
N PHE A 133 -1.68 -14.94 -4.75
CA PHE A 133 -1.22 -16.33 -4.81
C PHE A 133 -2.36 -17.31 -4.99
N TRP A 134 -3.49 -17.10 -4.30
CA TRP A 134 -4.67 -17.93 -4.51
C TRP A 134 -5.20 -17.81 -5.94
N MET A 135 -5.26 -16.60 -6.50
CA MET A 135 -5.62 -16.38 -7.90
C MET A 135 -4.67 -17.12 -8.85
N LEU A 136 -3.35 -16.97 -8.69
CA LEU A 136 -2.36 -17.65 -9.52
C LEU A 136 -2.50 -19.18 -9.47
N ALA A 137 -2.74 -19.76 -8.28
CA ALA A 137 -3.00 -21.18 -8.13
C ALA A 137 -4.30 -21.62 -8.82
N ALA A 138 -5.36 -20.80 -8.74
CA ALA A 138 -6.65 -21.11 -9.33
C ALA A 138 -6.68 -20.94 -10.87
N THR A 139 -5.82 -20.10 -11.45
CA THR A 139 -5.79 -19.84 -12.91
C THR A 139 -4.68 -20.60 -13.65
N ARG A 140 -3.64 -21.11 -12.98
CA ARG A 140 -2.54 -21.90 -13.57
C ARG A 140 -2.96 -23.17 -14.32
N HIS A 141 -4.15 -23.71 -14.07
CA HIS A 141 -4.64 -24.94 -14.74
C HIS A 141 -5.50 -24.69 -16.00
N LYS A 142 -5.55 -23.44 -16.50
CA LYS A 142 -6.25 -23.09 -17.75
C LYS A 142 -5.34 -22.97 -18.97
N ALA A 143 -4.02 -23.18 -18.82
CA ALA A 143 -3.06 -23.16 -19.92
C ALA A 143 -2.73 -24.58 -20.38
#